data_AF-A0A329L9G1-F1
#
_entry.id   AF-A0A329L9G1-F1
#
_cell.length_a   1.000
_cell.length_b   1.000
_cell.length_c   1.000
_cell.angle_alpha   90.00
_cell.angle_beta   90.00
_cell.angle_gamma   90.00
#
_symmetry.space_group_name_H-M   'P 1'
#
loop_
_entity.id
_entity.type
_entity.pdbx_description
1 polymer ?
#
loop_
_entity_poly.entity_id
_entity_poly.type
_entity_poly.pdbx_seq_one_letter_code
_entity_poly.pdbx_strand_id
1 'polypeptide(L)'
;MLVKGVCRALRKRVTASDVARRAGVSRSLVSAFLNSTPGITVSAENRAAITSAIRELGYTVNVQAQSIKTGRSNCIAVYGDVYNALFLQLVEGVQRASGPAGYHVLLYGQGRNMEGREGLTALYRQGRIDGVITLDFPEPLNPSWEEAVREWGIPYVTVEGIPASPEILSVETDYAASIRQALEFMEAEGWASPVYLNVLPSDRPQTRGDRQRLEAYESWMREKGRQPRVYPVPDEPWSRRRGWWREWLAAQKLPLGVLSNWSRGALHVYRAAHEQGLQIGRQLFVMSADDTERVSRHMIPAVPCIEIPYGEMGEAAFALLHQAMAGRGGTAGVASAGDGANVAAVASVGDGANVAGAAGAGNGASVAGATGASDGADATGAAGASEGASAAGVDGVRCAANGVHVERAANAAPKNAAAEIRRVVEARLFTGKE
;
A
#
# COMPACT_ATOMS: atom_id res chain seq x y z
N MET A 1 32.46 -2.13 7.64
CA MET A 1 31.67 -3.36 7.84
C MET A 1 32.56 -4.39 8.50
N LEU A 2 32.28 -4.78 9.75
CA LEU A 2 33.04 -5.82 10.46
C LEU A 2 32.27 -7.14 10.33
N VAL A 3 32.74 -8.04 9.48
CA VAL A 3 32.21 -9.41 9.42
C VAL A 3 33.05 -10.25 10.37
N LYS A 4 32.48 -10.62 11.53
CA LYS A 4 33.11 -11.57 12.47
C LYS A 4 32.43 -12.93 12.35
N GLY A 5 33.20 -13.96 12.01
CA GLY A 5 32.75 -15.35 12.01
C GLY A 5 33.49 -16.23 11.00
N VAL A 6 33.62 -17.51 11.31
CA VAL A 6 34.03 -18.55 10.37
C VAL A 6 32.75 -19.18 9.80
N CYS A 7 32.57 -19.15 8.48
CA CYS A 7 31.47 -19.86 7.83
C CYS A 7 31.60 -21.36 8.12
N ARG A 8 30.78 -21.89 9.01
CA ARG A 8 30.67 -23.34 9.25
C ARG A 8 30.19 -24.00 7.95
N ALA A 9 30.78 -25.14 7.59
CA ALA A 9 30.37 -25.90 6.42
C ALA A 9 28.84 -26.14 6.44
N LEU A 10 28.18 -25.83 5.32
CA LEU A 10 26.74 -25.99 5.17
C LEU A 10 26.37 -27.47 5.38
N ARG A 11 25.55 -27.76 6.39
CA ARG A 11 24.97 -29.10 6.56
C ARG A 11 24.12 -29.43 5.32
N LYS A 12 24.27 -30.65 4.81
CA LYS A 12 23.48 -31.14 3.67
C LYS A 12 21.99 -31.08 4.02
N ARG A 13 21.18 -30.46 3.16
CA ARG A 13 19.72 -30.38 3.35
C ARG A 13 19.13 -31.80 3.35
N VAL A 14 18.24 -32.06 4.30
CA VAL A 14 17.47 -33.30 4.37
C VAL A 14 16.57 -33.41 3.14
N THR A 15 16.50 -34.61 2.56
CA THR A 15 15.74 -34.90 1.35
C THR A 15 14.55 -35.82 1.62
N ALA A 16 13.60 -35.91 0.69
CA ALA A 16 12.50 -36.88 0.77
C ALA A 16 13.01 -38.34 0.84
N SER A 17 14.19 -38.62 0.29
CA SER A 17 14.85 -39.93 0.40
C SER A 17 15.34 -40.21 1.82
N ASP A 18 15.77 -39.20 2.56
CA ASP A 18 16.16 -39.33 3.96
C ASP A 18 14.94 -39.61 4.85
N VAL A 19 13.82 -38.91 4.58
CA VAL A 19 12.53 -39.19 5.24
C VAL A 19 12.06 -40.61 4.95
N ALA A 20 12.09 -41.05 3.69
CA ALA A 20 11.68 -42.40 3.30
C ALA A 20 12.47 -43.48 4.04
N ARG A 21 13.79 -43.33 4.09
CA ARG A 21 14.69 -44.21 4.83
C ARG A 21 14.43 -44.21 6.33
N ARG A 22 14.18 -43.03 6.93
CA ARG A 22 13.90 -42.91 8.37
C ARG A 22 12.53 -43.47 8.77
N ALA A 23 11.54 -43.35 7.88
CA ALA A 23 10.18 -43.86 8.07
C ALA A 23 10.01 -45.34 7.66
N GLY A 24 11.02 -45.96 7.02
CA GLY A 24 10.94 -47.35 6.57
C GLY A 24 10.02 -47.58 5.37
N VAL A 25 9.78 -46.56 4.55
CA VAL A 25 8.85 -46.60 3.41
C VAL A 25 9.54 -46.22 2.09
N SER A 26 8.86 -46.43 0.96
CA SER A 26 9.38 -46.00 -0.34
C SER A 26 9.31 -44.47 -0.51
N ARG A 27 10.26 -43.91 -1.29
CA ARG A 27 10.23 -42.48 -1.67
C ARG A 27 8.92 -42.09 -2.36
N SER A 28 8.35 -43.00 -3.16
CA SER A 28 7.07 -42.80 -3.83
C SER A 28 5.92 -42.66 -2.84
N LEU A 29 5.92 -43.43 -1.75
CA LEU A 29 4.90 -43.33 -0.69
C LEU A 29 5.02 -42.01 0.10
N VAL A 30 6.25 -41.56 0.39
CA VAL A 30 6.50 -40.23 0.98
C VAL A 30 5.99 -39.13 0.06
N SER A 31 6.28 -39.21 -1.24
CA SER A 31 5.79 -38.23 -2.22
C SER A 31 4.25 -38.23 -2.34
N ALA A 32 3.63 -39.41 -2.32
CA ALA A 32 2.17 -39.53 -2.34
C ALA A 32 1.52 -38.94 -1.09
N PHE A 33 2.12 -39.17 0.08
CA PHE A 33 1.70 -38.58 1.35
C PHE A 33 1.83 -37.05 1.34
N LEU A 34 3.00 -36.52 0.98
CA LEU A 34 3.27 -35.07 0.99
C LEU A 34 2.37 -34.29 0.01
N ASN A 35 1.99 -34.91 -1.11
CA ASN A 35 1.20 -34.27 -2.16
C ASN A 35 -0.27 -34.69 -2.16
N SER A 36 -0.73 -35.44 -1.15
CA SER A 36 -2.11 -35.97 -1.07
C SER A 36 -2.61 -36.55 -2.39
N THR A 37 -1.80 -37.42 -3.02
CA THR A 37 -2.04 -37.86 -4.41
C THR A 37 -3.34 -38.66 -4.51
N PRO A 38 -4.31 -38.25 -5.36
CA PRO A 38 -5.55 -38.99 -5.56
C PRO A 38 -5.30 -40.44 -6.00
N GLY A 39 -6.08 -41.38 -5.46
CA GLY A 39 -5.96 -42.80 -5.79
C GLY A 39 -4.86 -43.57 -5.05
N ILE A 40 -4.00 -42.91 -4.27
CA ILE A 40 -2.99 -43.57 -3.44
C ILE A 40 -3.39 -43.47 -1.97
N THR A 41 -3.85 -44.59 -1.40
CA THR A 41 -4.18 -44.65 0.03
C THR A 41 -2.92 -44.99 0.83
N VAL A 42 -2.45 -44.05 1.64
CA VAL A 42 -1.38 -44.28 2.62
C VAL A 42 -2.00 -44.85 3.90
N SER A 43 -1.52 -45.98 4.43
CA SER A 43 -2.07 -46.54 5.68
C SER A 43 -1.86 -45.57 6.86
N ALA A 44 -2.71 -45.66 7.89
CA ALA A 44 -2.59 -44.82 9.09
C ALA A 44 -1.21 -44.96 9.76
N GLU A 45 -0.69 -46.20 9.80
CA GLU A 45 0.65 -46.52 10.27
C GLU A 45 1.75 -45.80 9.47
N ASN A 46 1.70 -45.89 8.13
CA ASN A 46 2.67 -45.22 7.27
C ASN A 46 2.58 -43.70 7.38
N ARG A 47 1.38 -43.12 7.54
CA ARG A 47 1.23 -41.68 7.80
C ARG A 47 1.93 -41.28 9.10
N ALA A 48 1.71 -42.03 10.19
CA ALA A 48 2.36 -41.75 11.47
C ALA A 48 3.89 -41.86 11.39
N ALA A 49 4.40 -42.90 10.72
CA ALA A 49 5.84 -43.09 10.51
C ALA A 49 6.48 -41.96 9.69
N ILE A 50 5.82 -41.53 8.60
CA ILE A 50 6.29 -40.43 7.74
C ILE A 50 6.26 -39.11 8.51
N THR A 51 5.16 -38.78 9.20
CA THR A 51 5.05 -37.54 10.00
C THR A 51 6.11 -37.48 11.10
N SER A 52 6.38 -38.59 11.78
CA SER A 52 7.44 -38.67 12.80
C SER A 52 8.82 -38.42 12.19
N ALA A 53 9.14 -39.07 11.07
CA ALA A 53 10.41 -38.89 10.37
C ALA A 53 10.62 -37.46 9.86
N ILE A 54 9.56 -36.81 9.37
CA ILE A 54 9.60 -35.40 8.94
C ILE A 54 9.95 -34.50 10.13
N ARG A 55 9.26 -34.68 11.26
CA ARG A 55 9.48 -33.87 12.47
C ARG A 55 10.89 -34.06 13.03
N GLU A 56 11.38 -35.30 13.10
CA GLU A 56 12.70 -35.62 13.64
C GLU A 56 13.83 -35.08 12.76
N LEU A 57 13.70 -35.18 11.44
CA LEU A 57 14.73 -34.72 10.51
C LEU A 57 14.61 -33.22 10.18
N GLY A 58 13.54 -32.55 10.62
CA GLY A 58 13.25 -31.17 10.23
C GLY A 58 13.07 -30.99 8.73
N TYR A 59 12.50 -32.01 8.05
CA TYR A 59 12.31 -31.96 6.60
C TYR A 59 11.19 -30.99 6.22
N THR A 60 11.44 -30.14 5.24
CA THR A 60 10.42 -29.33 4.57
C THR A 60 10.34 -29.72 3.10
N VAL A 61 9.13 -29.69 2.54
CA VAL A 61 8.92 -30.11 1.15
C VAL A 61 9.68 -29.18 0.21
N ASN A 62 10.34 -29.78 -0.77
CA ASN A 62 11.02 -29.01 -1.81
C ASN A 62 9.98 -28.49 -2.82
N VAL A 63 9.72 -27.18 -2.79
CA VAL A 63 8.78 -26.50 -3.70
C VAL A 63 9.12 -26.75 -5.17
N GLN A 64 10.41 -26.87 -5.54
CA GLN A 64 10.83 -27.18 -6.91
C GLN A 64 10.44 -28.61 -7.34
N ALA A 65 10.37 -29.55 -6.40
CA ALA A 65 9.91 -30.91 -6.70
C ALA A 65 8.38 -30.98 -6.81
N GLN A 66 7.66 -30.09 -6.12
CA GLN A 66 6.22 -29.93 -6.27
C GLN A 66 5.86 -29.26 -7.60
N SER A 67 6.59 -28.20 -7.98
CA SER A 67 6.32 -27.43 -9.21
C SER A 67 6.44 -28.27 -10.48
N ILE A 68 7.33 -29.27 -10.51
CA ILE A 68 7.45 -30.22 -11.63
C ILE A 68 6.15 -31.01 -11.85
N LYS A 69 5.43 -31.35 -10.78
CA LYS A 69 4.19 -32.12 -10.86
C LYS A 69 2.96 -31.24 -11.09
N THR A 70 2.92 -30.07 -10.46
CA THR A 70 1.78 -29.15 -10.53
C THR A 70 1.84 -28.20 -11.71
N GLY A 71 3.01 -28.02 -12.32
CA GLY A 71 3.26 -26.98 -13.33
C GLY A 71 3.24 -25.56 -12.75
N ARG A 72 3.17 -25.40 -11.43
CA ARG A 72 3.07 -24.11 -10.73
C ARG A 72 4.25 -23.91 -9.80
N SER A 73 4.88 -22.75 -9.90
CA SER A 73 5.96 -22.33 -9.01
C SER A 73 5.46 -21.84 -7.66
N ASN A 74 4.18 -21.44 -7.56
CA ASN A 74 3.60 -20.71 -6.43
C ASN A 74 4.44 -19.48 -6.07
N CYS A 75 4.93 -18.79 -7.10
CA CYS A 75 5.79 -17.64 -6.98
C CYS A 75 5.33 -16.58 -7.98
N ILE A 76 5.19 -15.34 -7.56
CA ILE A 76 4.89 -14.21 -8.45
C ILE A 76 6.06 -13.24 -8.41
N ALA A 77 6.40 -12.65 -9.55
CA ALA A 77 7.36 -11.55 -9.58
C ALA A 77 6.64 -10.23 -9.31
N VAL A 78 7.23 -9.39 -8.46
CA VAL A 78 6.83 -8.00 -8.27
C VAL A 78 7.97 -7.11 -8.72
N TYR A 79 7.72 -6.29 -9.74
CA TYR A 79 8.73 -5.52 -10.45
C TYR A 79 8.58 -4.01 -10.22
N GLY A 80 9.69 -3.33 -9.91
CA GLY A 80 9.70 -1.89 -9.73
C GLY A 80 11.04 -1.37 -9.20
N ASP A 81 11.07 -0.08 -8.83
CA ASP A 81 12.23 0.53 -8.19
C ASP A 81 12.23 0.24 -6.69
N VAL A 82 13.23 -0.53 -6.23
CA VAL A 82 13.38 -0.91 -4.81
C VAL A 82 13.75 0.27 -3.90
N TYR A 83 14.20 1.40 -4.46
CA TYR A 83 14.45 2.63 -3.72
C TYR A 83 13.20 3.50 -3.58
N ASN A 84 12.14 3.20 -4.32
CA ASN A 84 10.87 3.92 -4.23
C ASN A 84 10.04 3.37 -3.05
N ALA A 85 9.75 4.23 -2.07
CA ALA A 85 8.94 3.85 -0.91
C ALA A 85 7.53 3.34 -1.31
N LEU A 86 6.94 3.86 -2.39
CA LEU A 86 5.63 3.44 -2.90
C LEU A 86 5.66 1.99 -3.39
N PHE A 87 6.76 1.58 -4.02
CA PHE A 87 6.95 0.20 -4.46
C PHE A 87 6.94 -0.77 -3.28
N LEU A 88 7.59 -0.40 -2.17
CA LEU A 88 7.61 -1.26 -0.99
C LEU A 88 6.24 -1.37 -0.31
N GLN A 89 5.44 -0.30 -0.32
CA GLN A 89 4.05 -0.35 0.15
C GLN A 89 3.19 -1.25 -0.74
N LEU A 90 3.40 -1.20 -2.07
CA LEU A 90 2.75 -2.11 -3.00
C LEU A 90 3.11 -3.57 -2.71
N VAL A 91 4.40 -3.86 -2.54
CA VAL A 91 4.91 -5.20 -2.22
C VAL A 91 4.30 -5.72 -0.92
N GLU A 92 4.17 -4.87 0.09
CA GLU A 92 3.53 -5.22 1.37
C GLU A 92 2.08 -5.70 1.13
N GLY A 93 1.31 -4.96 0.33
CA GLY A 93 -0.05 -5.31 -0.06
C GLY A 93 -0.13 -6.63 -0.84
N VAL A 94 0.75 -6.79 -1.84
CA VAL A 94 0.85 -8.04 -2.63
C VAL A 94 1.15 -9.22 -1.71
N GLN A 95 2.12 -9.10 -0.81
CA GLN A 95 2.51 -10.17 0.12
C GLN A 95 1.36 -10.54 1.08
N ARG A 96 0.62 -9.53 1.56
CA ARG A 96 -0.53 -9.72 2.45
C ARG A 96 -1.64 -10.53 1.79
N ALA A 97 -1.91 -10.27 0.51
CA ALA A 97 -2.91 -11.00 -0.27
C ALA A 97 -2.41 -12.35 -0.80
N SER A 98 -1.13 -12.45 -1.19
CA SER A 98 -0.56 -13.65 -1.82
C SER A 98 -0.22 -14.76 -0.84
N GLY A 99 0.19 -14.41 0.39
CA GLY A 99 0.60 -15.37 1.42
C GLY A 99 -0.49 -16.40 1.76
N PRO A 100 -1.73 -15.98 2.09
CA PRO A 100 -2.85 -16.89 2.33
C PRO A 100 -3.20 -17.78 1.13
N ALA A 101 -2.94 -17.31 -0.09
CA ALA A 101 -3.13 -18.08 -1.33
C ALA A 101 -1.96 -19.04 -1.63
N GLY A 102 -0.95 -19.10 -0.76
CA GLY A 102 0.21 -20.00 -0.90
C GLY A 102 1.27 -19.50 -1.87
N TYR A 103 1.23 -18.23 -2.29
CA TYR A 103 2.18 -17.64 -3.22
C TYR A 103 3.31 -16.89 -2.50
N HIS A 104 4.54 -17.15 -2.93
CA HIS A 104 5.72 -16.37 -2.57
C HIS A 104 5.89 -15.18 -3.50
N VAL A 105 6.46 -14.10 -2.98
CA VAL A 105 6.81 -12.90 -3.75
C VAL A 105 8.30 -12.91 -4.06
N LEU A 106 8.62 -12.87 -5.36
CA LEU A 106 9.97 -12.61 -5.86
C LEU A 106 10.07 -11.13 -6.22
N LEU A 107 10.84 -10.39 -5.43
CA LEU A 107 11.17 -9.01 -5.75
C LEU A 107 12.13 -8.97 -6.93
N TYR A 108 11.76 -8.26 -7.98
CA TYR A 108 12.57 -8.09 -9.17
C TYR A 108 12.77 -6.59 -9.44
N GLY A 109 13.93 -6.06 -9.05
CA GLY A 109 14.18 -4.63 -9.07
C GLY A 109 14.85 -4.13 -10.35
N GLN A 110 14.52 -2.91 -10.73
CA GLN A 110 15.40 -2.06 -11.55
C GLN A 110 16.65 -1.71 -10.72
N GLY A 111 17.85 -2.03 -11.20
CA GLY A 111 19.06 -1.33 -10.77
C GLY A 111 19.07 0.10 -11.33
N ARG A 112 20.17 0.85 -11.17
CA ARG A 112 20.30 2.19 -11.76
C ARG A 112 20.28 2.25 -13.30
N ASN A 113 20.27 1.10 -14.00
CA ASN A 113 20.26 1.02 -15.46
C ASN A 113 18.94 0.37 -15.92
N MET A 114 18.26 1.05 -16.86
CA MET A 114 16.90 0.79 -17.37
C MET A 114 16.72 -0.49 -18.22
N GLU A 115 17.63 -1.46 -18.11
CA GLU A 115 17.48 -2.80 -18.70
C GLU A 115 17.05 -3.75 -17.58
N GLY A 116 15.86 -4.36 -17.65
CA GLY A 116 15.43 -5.17 -16.50
C GLY A 116 14.32 -6.19 -16.72
N ARG A 117 13.35 -5.95 -17.62
CA ARG A 117 12.20 -6.86 -17.74
C ARG A 117 12.50 -8.16 -18.49
N GLU A 118 13.56 -8.22 -19.28
CA GLU A 118 13.92 -9.42 -20.06
C GLU A 118 14.09 -10.67 -19.18
N GLY A 119 14.64 -10.49 -17.97
CA GLY A 119 14.79 -11.58 -17.03
C GLY A 119 13.45 -12.09 -16.47
N LEU A 120 12.38 -11.28 -16.46
CA LEU A 120 11.05 -11.73 -16.06
C LEU A 120 10.52 -12.77 -17.05
N THR A 121 10.68 -12.53 -18.35
CA THR A 121 10.32 -13.50 -19.40
C THR A 121 11.11 -14.79 -19.21
N ALA A 122 12.41 -14.71 -18.92
CA ALA A 122 13.22 -15.89 -18.64
C ALA A 122 12.76 -16.63 -17.38
N LEU A 123 12.44 -15.94 -16.28
CA LEU A 123 11.93 -16.54 -15.05
C LEU A 123 10.60 -17.26 -15.28
N TYR A 124 9.69 -16.65 -16.04
CA TYR A 124 8.41 -17.26 -16.39
C TYR A 124 8.61 -18.51 -17.25
N ARG A 125 9.42 -18.42 -18.32
CA ARG A 125 9.72 -19.56 -19.20
C ARG A 125 10.44 -20.71 -18.50
N GLN A 126 11.21 -20.41 -17.45
CA GLN A 126 11.86 -21.42 -16.62
C GLN A 126 10.93 -22.02 -15.55
N GLY A 127 9.66 -21.63 -15.50
CA GLY A 127 8.69 -22.09 -14.49
C GLY A 127 9.08 -21.66 -13.06
N ARG A 128 9.77 -20.52 -12.92
CA ARG A 128 10.19 -19.97 -11.62
C ARG A 128 9.21 -18.96 -11.05
N ILE A 129 8.34 -18.41 -11.89
CA ILE A 129 7.24 -17.53 -11.52
C ILE A 129 6.01 -17.90 -12.34
N ASP A 130 4.83 -17.67 -11.78
CA ASP A 130 3.53 -17.97 -12.39
C ASP A 130 2.86 -16.71 -12.96
N GLY A 131 3.32 -15.52 -12.55
CA GLY A 131 2.79 -14.24 -13.00
C GLY A 131 3.64 -13.06 -12.54
N VAL A 132 3.32 -11.88 -13.07
CA VAL A 132 4.05 -10.64 -12.84
C VAL A 132 3.10 -9.53 -12.41
N ILE A 133 3.49 -8.78 -11.38
CA ILE A 133 2.92 -7.49 -11.01
C ILE A 133 4.02 -6.43 -11.18
N THR A 134 3.71 -5.30 -11.81
CA THR A 134 4.66 -4.17 -11.90
C THR A 134 4.10 -2.96 -11.17
N LEU A 135 4.96 -2.18 -10.52
CA LEU A 135 4.70 -0.76 -10.30
C LEU A 135 5.37 -0.01 -11.44
N ASP A 136 4.55 0.57 -12.30
CA ASP A 136 5.00 1.38 -13.41
C ASP A 136 4.81 2.87 -13.08
N PHE A 137 5.51 3.73 -13.82
CA PHE A 137 5.17 5.14 -13.79
C PHE A 137 3.87 5.34 -14.58
N PRO A 138 3.04 6.35 -14.23
CA PRO A 138 1.81 6.62 -14.95
C PRO A 138 2.07 7.28 -16.30
N GLU A 139 2.61 6.45 -17.18
CA GLU A 139 3.05 6.64 -18.56
C GLU A 139 2.74 5.35 -19.35
N PRO A 140 2.74 5.43 -20.69
CA PRO A 140 2.64 4.25 -21.54
C PRO A 140 3.65 3.17 -21.14
N LEU A 141 3.18 1.92 -21.03
CA LEU A 141 4.09 0.81 -20.77
C LEU A 141 5.13 0.67 -21.88
N ASN A 142 6.26 0.05 -21.53
CA ASN A 142 7.28 -0.28 -22.51
C ASN A 142 6.68 -1.23 -23.60
N PRO A 143 6.67 -0.84 -24.88
CA PRO A 143 6.05 -1.65 -25.93
C PRO A 143 6.66 -3.05 -26.09
N SER A 144 7.97 -3.21 -25.90
CA SER A 144 8.62 -4.52 -26.02
C SER A 144 8.23 -5.45 -24.87
N TRP A 145 7.95 -4.89 -23.69
CA TRP A 145 7.42 -5.66 -22.56
C TRP A 145 5.99 -6.11 -22.81
N GLU A 146 5.11 -5.22 -23.29
CA GLU A 146 3.74 -5.60 -23.66
C GLU A 146 3.72 -6.70 -24.72
N GLU A 147 4.59 -6.58 -25.73
CA GLU A 147 4.75 -7.59 -26.77
C GLU A 147 5.18 -8.94 -26.18
N ALA A 148 6.19 -8.96 -25.30
CA ALA A 148 6.65 -10.18 -24.64
C ALA A 148 5.56 -10.80 -23.74
N VAL A 149 4.81 -9.99 -22.99
CA VAL A 149 3.68 -10.47 -22.17
C VAL A 149 2.65 -11.20 -23.03
N ARG A 150 2.33 -10.65 -24.21
CA ARG A 150 1.39 -11.24 -25.15
C ARG A 150 1.95 -12.48 -25.84
N GLU A 151 3.17 -12.40 -26.38
CA GLU A 151 3.83 -13.49 -27.10
C GLU A 151 3.95 -14.75 -26.23
N TRP A 152 4.39 -14.57 -24.98
CA TRP A 152 4.63 -15.68 -24.05
C TRP A 152 3.41 -16.00 -23.19
N GLY A 153 2.33 -15.23 -23.34
CA GLY A 153 1.14 -15.34 -22.51
C GLY A 153 1.49 -15.27 -21.02
N ILE A 154 2.21 -14.24 -20.58
CA ILE A 154 2.56 -14.07 -19.17
C ILE A 154 1.34 -13.50 -18.44
N PRO A 155 0.82 -14.12 -17.36
CA PRO A 155 -0.17 -13.49 -16.50
C PRO A 155 0.42 -12.21 -15.90
N TYR A 156 -0.20 -11.07 -16.18
CA TYR A 156 0.38 -9.76 -15.91
C TYR A 156 -0.68 -8.76 -15.46
N VAL A 157 -0.36 -8.00 -14.41
CA VAL A 157 -1.12 -6.83 -13.95
C VAL A 157 -0.12 -5.70 -13.71
N THR A 158 -0.44 -4.51 -14.21
CA THR A 158 0.33 -3.29 -13.90
C THR A 158 -0.39 -2.48 -12.83
N VAL A 159 0.39 -1.77 -12.02
CA VAL A 159 -0.10 -0.75 -11.09
C VAL A 159 0.46 0.58 -11.58
N GLU A 160 -0.42 1.57 -11.72
CA GLU A 160 -0.16 2.90 -12.28
C GLU A 160 0.25 2.92 -13.76
N GLY A 161 0.63 1.80 -14.39
CA GLY A 161 1.03 1.78 -15.80
C GLY A 161 -0.13 1.97 -16.77
N ILE A 162 0.15 2.56 -17.93
CA ILE A 162 -0.85 2.78 -18.98
C ILE A 162 -0.60 1.78 -20.12
N PRO A 163 -1.26 0.61 -20.13
CA PRO A 163 -1.08 -0.35 -21.21
C PRO A 163 -1.68 0.18 -22.53
N ALA A 164 -1.03 -0.13 -23.64
CA ALA A 164 -1.63 0.05 -24.97
C ALA A 164 -2.68 -1.05 -25.25
N SER A 165 -2.46 -2.26 -24.73
CA SER A 165 -3.35 -3.40 -24.93
C SER A 165 -4.54 -3.44 -23.96
N PRO A 166 -5.79 -3.62 -24.43
CA PRO A 166 -6.98 -3.78 -23.58
C PRO A 166 -6.96 -5.05 -22.71
N GLU A 167 -6.10 -6.00 -23.04
CA GLU A 167 -5.98 -7.29 -22.36
C GLU A 167 -5.15 -7.20 -21.07
N ILE A 168 -4.34 -6.15 -20.95
CA ILE A 168 -3.53 -5.90 -19.76
C ILE A 168 -4.36 -5.07 -18.79
N LEU A 169 -4.49 -5.57 -17.56
CA LEU A 169 -5.20 -4.88 -16.49
C LEU A 169 -4.27 -3.90 -15.80
N SER A 170 -4.76 -2.68 -15.58
CA SER A 170 -4.10 -1.67 -14.75
C SER A 170 -4.89 -1.36 -13.49
N VAL A 171 -4.20 -1.29 -12.36
CA VAL A 171 -4.72 -0.78 -11.10
C VAL A 171 -4.24 0.65 -10.92
N GLU A 172 -5.16 1.60 -10.89
CA GLU A 172 -4.90 3.04 -10.81
C GLU A 172 -5.63 3.68 -9.62
N THR A 173 -5.15 4.85 -9.20
CA THR A 173 -5.84 5.72 -8.24
C THR A 173 -6.42 6.95 -8.94
N ASP A 174 -7.56 7.46 -8.47
CA ASP A 174 -8.11 8.72 -8.99
C ASP A 174 -7.42 9.92 -8.34
N TYR A 175 -6.33 10.38 -8.95
CA TYR A 175 -5.59 11.55 -8.48
C TYR A 175 -6.41 12.84 -8.51
N ALA A 176 -7.37 12.97 -9.43
CA ALA A 176 -8.21 14.16 -9.51
C ALA A 176 -9.20 14.23 -8.34
N ALA A 177 -9.86 13.10 -8.03
CA ALA A 177 -10.71 12.96 -6.85
C ALA A 177 -9.91 13.19 -5.56
N SER A 178 -8.67 12.67 -5.50
CA SER A 178 -7.78 12.86 -4.34
C SER A 178 -7.53 14.34 -4.02
N ILE A 179 -7.33 15.17 -5.04
CA ILE A 179 -7.11 16.62 -4.86
C ILE A 179 -8.40 17.34 -4.51
N ARG A 180 -9.53 16.95 -5.09
CA ARG A 180 -10.83 17.52 -4.71
C ARG A 180 -11.13 17.26 -3.24
N GLN A 181 -10.93 16.05 -2.76
CA GLN A 181 -11.08 15.70 -1.35
C GLN A 181 -10.15 16.53 -0.44
N ALA A 182 -8.90 16.74 -0.86
CA ALA A 182 -7.98 17.60 -0.13
C ALA A 182 -8.49 19.05 -0.04
N LEU A 183 -8.96 19.61 -1.15
CA LEU A 183 -9.45 20.98 -1.21
C LEU A 183 -10.78 21.18 -0.48
N GLU A 184 -11.67 20.18 -0.50
CA GLU A 184 -12.89 20.14 0.31
C GLU A 184 -12.56 20.19 1.80
N PHE A 185 -11.60 19.38 2.24
CA PHE A 185 -11.11 19.40 3.62
C PHE A 185 -10.52 20.76 3.99
N MET A 186 -9.65 21.33 3.15
CA MET A 186 -9.07 22.66 3.39
C MET A 186 -10.15 23.74 3.47
N GLU A 187 -11.15 23.73 2.58
CA GLU A 187 -12.26 24.70 2.60
C GLU A 187 -13.09 24.57 3.88
N ALA A 188 -13.39 23.35 4.33
CA ALA A 188 -14.09 23.09 5.58
C ALA A 188 -13.33 23.61 6.82
N GLU A 189 -12.00 23.53 6.81
CA GLU A 189 -11.11 24.06 7.85
C GLU A 189 -10.88 25.59 7.73
N GLY A 190 -11.56 26.27 6.79
CA GLY A 190 -11.47 27.73 6.59
C GLY A 190 -10.36 28.19 5.65
N TRP A 191 -9.62 27.27 5.01
CA TRP A 191 -8.51 27.54 4.10
C TRP A 191 -8.94 27.48 2.63
N ALA A 192 -9.94 28.28 2.27
CA ALA A 192 -10.68 28.14 1.01
C ALA A 192 -9.89 28.52 -0.26
N SER A 193 -8.79 29.28 -0.18
CA SER A 193 -8.01 29.71 -1.35
C SER A 193 -6.52 29.35 -1.23
N PRO A 194 -6.19 28.04 -1.11
CA PRO A 194 -4.81 27.64 -0.93
C PRO A 194 -3.99 27.88 -2.19
N VAL A 195 -2.68 28.04 -2.02
CA VAL A 195 -1.72 27.99 -3.13
C VAL A 195 -1.29 26.55 -3.39
N TYR A 196 -0.99 26.22 -4.63
CA TYR A 196 -0.52 24.90 -5.01
C TYR A 196 0.99 24.91 -5.24
N LEU A 197 1.73 24.11 -4.47
CA LEU A 197 3.14 23.85 -4.69
C LEU A 197 3.29 22.66 -5.62
N ASN A 198 3.81 22.92 -6.82
CA ASN A 198 4.08 21.88 -7.80
C ASN A 198 5.55 21.43 -7.65
N VAL A 199 5.76 20.45 -6.78
CA VAL A 199 7.04 19.76 -6.57
C VAL A 199 7.17 18.70 -7.66
N LEU A 200 8.14 18.84 -8.55
CA LEU A 200 8.49 17.81 -9.51
C LEU A 200 9.86 17.22 -9.14
N PRO A 201 10.07 15.90 -9.23
CA PRO A 201 11.41 15.33 -9.06
C PRO A 201 12.34 15.72 -10.20
N SER A 202 13.64 15.83 -9.90
CA SER A 202 14.69 16.17 -10.87
C SER A 202 15.00 15.10 -11.89
N ASP A 203 14.75 13.86 -11.49
CA ASP A 203 15.26 12.65 -12.09
C ASP A 203 14.23 11.94 -12.97
N ARG A 204 13.02 12.51 -13.08
CA ARG A 204 11.97 11.96 -13.95
C ARG A 204 11.08 13.05 -14.56
N PRO A 205 10.47 12.77 -15.73
CA PRO A 205 9.45 13.64 -16.30
C PRO A 205 8.21 13.76 -15.39
N GLN A 206 7.40 14.77 -15.68
CA GLN A 206 6.09 14.95 -15.08
C GLN A 206 5.15 13.81 -15.51
N THR A 207 4.58 13.13 -14.52
CA THR A 207 3.71 11.96 -14.76
C THR A 207 2.26 12.37 -15.03
N ARG A 208 1.41 11.43 -15.49
CA ARG A 208 -0.03 11.67 -15.61
C ARG A 208 -0.66 12.01 -14.25
N GLY A 209 -0.26 11.36 -13.16
CA GLY A 209 -0.73 11.69 -11.81
C GLY A 209 -0.38 13.12 -11.41
N ASP A 210 0.85 13.58 -11.70
CA ASP A 210 1.26 14.98 -11.45
C ASP A 210 0.38 15.98 -12.24
N ARG A 211 0.03 15.66 -13.50
CA ARG A 211 -0.87 16.48 -14.34
C ARG A 211 -2.29 16.49 -13.80
N GLN A 212 -2.87 15.32 -13.53
CA GLN A 212 -4.23 15.18 -13.00
C GLN A 212 -4.42 15.93 -11.68
N ARG A 213 -3.42 15.88 -10.78
CA ARG A 213 -3.47 16.64 -9.53
C ARG A 213 -3.52 18.15 -9.78
N LEU A 214 -2.65 18.65 -10.67
CA LEU A 214 -2.60 20.07 -11.01
C LEU A 214 -3.90 20.54 -11.68
N GLU A 215 -4.37 19.80 -12.68
CA GLU A 215 -5.61 20.09 -13.40
C GLU A 215 -6.82 20.10 -12.46
N ALA A 216 -6.90 19.15 -11.53
CA ALA A 216 -7.98 19.09 -10.54
C ALA A 216 -7.96 20.31 -9.60
N TYR A 217 -6.79 20.75 -9.14
CA TYR A 217 -6.66 21.97 -8.35
C TYR A 217 -7.10 23.20 -9.14
N GLU A 218 -6.63 23.35 -10.37
CA GLU A 218 -6.99 24.50 -11.18
C GLU A 218 -8.49 24.53 -11.53
N SER A 219 -9.06 23.37 -11.86
CA SER A 219 -10.49 23.22 -12.12
C SER A 219 -11.30 23.61 -10.89
N TRP A 220 -10.96 23.06 -9.71
CA TRP A 220 -11.63 23.37 -8.46
C TRP A 220 -11.62 24.87 -8.14
N MET A 221 -10.46 25.52 -8.27
CA MET A 221 -10.33 26.95 -8.00
C MET A 221 -11.21 27.77 -8.96
N ARG A 222 -11.22 27.44 -10.25
CA ARG A 222 -12.10 28.09 -11.25
C ARG A 222 -13.58 27.84 -10.96
N GLU A 223 -13.97 26.62 -10.61
CA GLU A 223 -15.33 26.22 -10.21
C GLU A 223 -15.84 27.05 -9.01
N LYS A 224 -14.95 27.37 -8.06
CA LYS A 224 -15.24 28.23 -6.90
C LYS A 224 -15.13 29.73 -7.19
N GLY A 225 -14.88 30.13 -8.44
CA GLY A 225 -14.72 31.54 -8.84
C GLY A 225 -13.43 32.19 -8.32
N ARG A 226 -12.40 31.40 -8.01
CA ARG A 226 -11.12 31.85 -7.47
C ARG A 226 -10.00 31.68 -8.51
N GLN A 227 -9.01 32.57 -8.48
CA GLN A 227 -7.86 32.45 -9.39
C GLN A 227 -6.89 31.35 -8.88
N PRO A 228 -6.56 30.35 -9.71
CA PRO A 228 -5.53 29.37 -9.35
C PRO A 228 -4.17 30.05 -9.15
N ARG A 229 -3.51 29.72 -8.05
CA ARG A 229 -2.14 30.16 -7.75
C ARG A 229 -1.23 28.95 -7.65
N VAL A 230 -0.39 28.76 -8.68
CA VAL A 230 0.52 27.61 -8.80
C VAL A 230 1.95 28.11 -8.72
N TYR A 231 2.76 27.45 -7.90
CA TYR A 231 4.18 27.74 -7.76
C TYR A 231 5.01 26.51 -8.15
N PRO A 232 5.70 26.54 -9.29
CA PRO A 232 6.66 25.50 -9.64
C PRO A 232 7.87 25.60 -8.71
N VAL A 233 8.17 24.52 -8.00
CA VAL A 233 9.34 24.46 -7.12
C VAL A 233 10.58 24.23 -7.98
N PRO A 234 11.62 25.09 -7.87
CA PRO A 234 12.83 24.93 -8.66
C PRO A 234 13.49 23.58 -8.43
N ASP A 235 13.92 23.00 -9.54
CA ASP A 235 14.63 21.74 -9.51
C ASP A 235 16.13 21.93 -9.28
N GLU A 236 16.49 22.29 -8.05
CA GLU A 236 17.87 22.57 -7.68
C GLU A 236 18.32 21.74 -6.47
N PRO A 237 19.64 21.51 -6.32
CA PRO A 237 20.20 20.92 -5.10
C PRO A 237 19.73 21.68 -3.86
N TRP A 238 19.60 20.94 -2.75
CA TRP A 238 19.07 21.47 -1.48
C TRP A 238 19.69 22.81 -1.04
N SER A 239 21.01 22.97 -1.22
CA SER A 239 21.75 24.18 -0.83
C SER A 239 21.23 25.45 -1.49
N ARG A 240 20.80 25.39 -2.75
CA ARG A 240 20.19 26.53 -3.46
C ARG A 240 18.69 26.60 -3.22
N ARG A 241 18.03 25.43 -3.13
CA ARG A 241 16.58 25.33 -2.88
C ARG A 241 16.15 25.96 -1.55
N ARG A 242 16.99 25.92 -0.50
CA ARG A 242 16.67 26.53 0.81
C ARG A 242 16.39 28.04 0.72
N GLY A 243 17.20 28.78 -0.03
CA GLY A 243 17.02 30.23 -0.21
C GLY A 243 15.66 30.54 -0.85
N TRP A 244 15.32 29.79 -1.90
CA TRP A 244 14.04 29.91 -2.59
C TRP A 244 12.84 29.70 -1.66
N TRP A 245 12.81 28.65 -0.83
CA TRP A 245 11.69 28.40 0.09
C TRP A 245 11.45 29.57 1.06
N ARG A 246 12.54 30.15 1.59
CA ARG A 246 12.47 31.27 2.52
C ARG A 246 11.94 32.53 1.81
N GLU A 247 12.49 32.85 0.65
CA GLU A 247 12.10 34.02 -0.15
C GLU A 247 10.66 33.91 -0.66
N TRP A 248 10.29 32.73 -1.17
CA TRP A 248 8.94 32.42 -1.60
C TRP A 248 7.94 32.65 -0.47
N LEU A 249 8.19 32.09 0.72
CA LEU A 249 7.28 32.21 1.86
C LEU A 249 7.18 33.66 2.37
N ALA A 250 8.30 34.38 2.42
CA ALA A 250 8.34 35.79 2.83
C ALA A 250 7.57 36.72 1.87
N ALA A 251 7.44 36.33 0.60
CA ALA A 251 6.67 37.08 -0.40
C ALA A 251 5.16 36.82 -0.34
N GLN A 252 4.69 35.88 0.50
CA GLN A 252 3.26 35.56 0.59
C GLN A 252 2.51 36.48 1.56
N LYS A 253 1.22 36.67 1.31
CA LYS A 253 0.30 37.28 2.27
C LYS A 253 -0.21 36.21 3.24
N LEU A 254 -0.20 36.52 4.53
CA LEU A 254 -0.72 35.66 5.60
C LEU A 254 -2.13 36.13 6.05
N PRO A 255 -3.01 35.22 6.54
CA PRO A 255 -2.80 33.77 6.65
C PRO A 255 -2.77 33.08 5.27
N LEU A 256 -2.02 31.97 5.16
CA LEU A 256 -1.80 31.25 3.90
C LEU A 256 -2.08 29.75 4.04
N GLY A 257 -2.98 29.24 3.20
CA GLY A 257 -3.17 27.80 2.97
C GLY A 257 -2.26 27.32 1.83
N VAL A 258 -1.64 26.16 1.99
CA VAL A 258 -0.71 25.56 1.03
C VAL A 258 -1.11 24.11 0.80
N LEU A 259 -1.35 23.74 -0.45
CA LEU A 259 -1.49 22.36 -0.90
C LEU A 259 -0.22 21.97 -1.68
N SER A 260 0.52 20.99 -1.18
CA SER A 260 1.69 20.44 -1.86
C SER A 260 1.32 19.15 -2.58
N ASN A 261 1.67 19.03 -3.85
CA ASN A 261 1.39 17.82 -4.64
C ASN A 261 2.21 16.59 -4.17
N TRP A 262 3.33 16.84 -3.48
CA TRP A 262 4.14 15.84 -2.81
C TRP A 262 4.51 16.28 -1.39
N SER A 263 4.56 15.35 -0.46
CA SER A 263 4.80 15.50 0.99
C SER A 263 6.16 16.12 1.28
N ARG A 264 7.13 15.90 0.38
CA ARG A 264 8.44 16.57 0.42
C ARG A 264 8.35 18.09 0.37
N GLY A 265 7.36 18.65 -0.33
CA GLY A 265 7.13 20.10 -0.33
C GLY A 265 6.70 20.61 1.05
N ALA A 266 5.85 19.87 1.76
CA ALA A 266 5.44 20.23 3.12
C ALA A 266 6.61 20.27 4.10
N LEU A 267 7.55 19.31 4.03
CA LEU A 267 8.79 19.34 4.83
C LEU A 267 9.54 20.68 4.69
N HIS A 268 9.62 21.19 3.47
CA HIS A 268 10.34 22.42 3.18
C HIS A 268 9.59 23.68 3.59
N VAL A 269 8.25 23.69 3.45
CA VAL A 269 7.41 24.76 3.99
C VAL A 269 7.54 24.83 5.51
N TYR A 270 7.52 23.69 6.21
CA TYR A 270 7.68 23.64 7.66
C TYR A 270 9.00 24.24 8.12
N ARG A 271 10.08 23.88 7.43
CA ARG A 271 11.39 24.44 7.73
C ARG A 271 11.44 25.95 7.49
N ALA A 272 10.93 26.43 6.35
CA ALA A 272 10.91 27.85 6.04
C ALA A 272 10.05 28.65 7.03
N ALA A 273 8.92 28.09 7.47
CA ALA A 273 8.06 28.68 8.49
C ALA A 273 8.80 28.80 9.84
N HIS A 274 9.46 27.72 10.29
CA HIS A 274 10.27 27.76 11.50
C HIS A 274 11.38 28.80 11.41
N GLU A 275 12.12 28.85 10.29
CA GLU A 275 13.22 29.81 10.09
C GLU A 275 12.75 31.27 10.12
N GLN A 276 11.45 31.52 9.88
CA GLN A 276 10.82 32.84 9.91
C GLN A 276 9.95 33.09 11.16
N GLY A 277 9.93 32.17 12.12
CA GLY A 277 9.12 32.28 13.34
C GLY A 277 7.60 32.22 13.10
N LEU A 278 7.16 31.65 11.97
CA LEU A 278 5.74 31.53 11.62
C LEU A 278 5.12 30.30 12.27
N GLN A 279 3.89 30.45 12.78
CA GLN A 279 3.16 29.36 13.42
C GLN A 279 2.25 28.61 12.43
N ILE A 280 2.54 27.33 12.23
CA ILE A 280 1.70 26.42 11.46
C ILE A 280 0.47 26.03 12.29
N GLY A 281 -0.69 25.94 11.63
CA GLY A 281 -2.02 25.81 12.23
C GLY A 281 -2.68 27.15 12.56
N ARG A 282 -1.92 28.26 12.61
CA ARG A 282 -2.45 29.60 12.90
C ARG A 282 -2.26 30.58 11.75
N GLN A 283 -1.02 30.79 11.32
CA GLN A 283 -0.68 31.70 10.22
C GLN A 283 -0.53 30.96 8.89
N LEU A 284 -0.14 29.69 8.96
CA LEU A 284 0.08 28.82 7.82
C LEU A 284 -0.67 27.51 8.02
N PHE A 285 -1.36 27.05 6.98
CA PHE A 285 -1.89 25.69 6.93
C PHE A 285 -1.30 24.97 5.74
N VAL A 286 -0.81 23.76 5.97
CA VAL A 286 -0.05 23.01 4.97
C VAL A 286 -0.64 21.61 4.87
N MET A 287 -1.11 21.25 3.69
CA MET A 287 -1.62 19.92 3.36
C MET A 287 -0.77 19.29 2.25
N SER A 288 -0.63 17.97 2.29
CA SER A 288 0.05 17.20 1.22
C SER A 288 -0.91 16.28 0.48
N ALA A 289 -0.73 16.13 -0.83
CA ALA A 289 -1.54 15.25 -1.68
C ALA A 289 -1.07 13.77 -1.68
N ASP A 290 -0.11 13.44 -0.84
CA ASP A 290 0.40 12.10 -0.56
C ASP A 290 0.96 12.04 0.88
N ASP A 291 1.25 10.85 1.38
CA ASP A 291 2.12 10.58 2.55
C ASP A 291 3.13 9.47 2.22
N THR A 292 3.68 9.52 1.00
CA THR A 292 4.58 8.49 0.43
C THR A 292 5.73 8.12 1.36
N GLU A 293 6.37 9.14 1.95
CA GLU A 293 7.50 8.97 2.85
C GLU A 293 7.05 8.81 4.33
N ARG A 294 5.74 8.71 4.59
CA ARG A 294 5.11 8.62 5.91
C ARG A 294 5.58 9.72 6.85
N VAL A 295 5.81 10.93 6.31
CA VAL A 295 6.39 12.06 7.03
C VAL A 295 5.38 12.72 7.95
N SER A 296 4.08 12.64 7.63
CA SER A 296 3.01 13.31 8.38
C SER A 296 3.11 13.09 9.90
N ARG A 297 3.22 11.83 10.32
CA ARG A 297 3.29 11.43 11.75
C ARG A 297 4.58 11.82 12.47
N HIS A 298 5.59 12.29 11.74
CA HIS A 298 6.89 12.67 12.28
C HIS A 298 7.08 14.20 12.31
N MET A 299 6.09 14.96 11.84
CA MET A 299 6.11 16.41 11.82
C MET A 299 5.34 17.00 13.00
N ILE A 300 5.74 18.20 13.44
CA ILE A 300 5.09 18.92 14.54
C ILE A 300 4.76 20.35 14.06
N PRO A 301 3.47 20.73 13.95
CA PRO A 301 2.30 19.84 14.01
C PRO A 301 2.32 18.79 12.89
N ALA A 302 1.48 17.75 13.01
CA ALA A 302 1.36 16.75 11.95
C ALA A 302 0.82 17.38 10.66
N VAL A 303 1.34 16.97 9.51
CA VAL A 303 0.84 17.45 8.21
C VAL A 303 -0.41 16.67 7.82
N PRO A 304 -1.60 17.30 7.68
CA PRO A 304 -2.74 16.64 7.07
C PRO A 304 -2.38 16.23 5.64
N CYS A 305 -2.77 15.01 5.25
CA CYS A 305 -2.36 14.44 3.98
C CYS A 305 -3.40 13.50 3.39
N ILE A 306 -3.36 13.38 2.06
CA ILE A 306 -4.02 12.28 1.34
C ILE A 306 -3.09 11.07 1.36
N GLU A 307 -3.56 9.91 1.76
CA GLU A 307 -2.81 8.66 1.63
C GLU A 307 -3.17 7.99 0.29
N ILE A 308 -2.16 7.73 -0.55
CA ILE A 308 -2.36 6.96 -1.78
C ILE A 308 -2.29 5.47 -1.41
N PRO A 309 -3.34 4.69 -1.69
CA PRO A 309 -3.55 3.37 -1.09
C PRO A 309 -2.75 2.26 -1.78
N TYR A 310 -1.41 2.41 -1.89
CA TYR A 310 -0.57 1.43 -2.60
C TYR A 310 -0.62 0.03 -1.99
N GLY A 311 -0.85 -0.09 -0.68
CA GLY A 311 -1.10 -1.38 -0.04
C GLY A 311 -2.35 -2.06 -0.60
N GLU A 312 -3.49 -1.35 -0.61
CA GLU A 312 -4.74 -1.85 -1.18
C GLU A 312 -4.64 -2.10 -2.69
N MET A 313 -3.92 -1.25 -3.42
CA MET A 313 -3.63 -1.47 -4.84
C MET A 313 -2.84 -2.76 -5.06
N GLY A 314 -1.91 -3.10 -4.15
CA GLY A 314 -1.15 -4.35 -4.19
C GLY A 314 -2.02 -5.58 -3.94
N GLU A 315 -2.95 -5.49 -2.98
CA GLU A 315 -3.94 -6.54 -2.75
C GLU A 315 -4.85 -6.74 -3.98
N ALA A 316 -5.34 -5.64 -4.56
CA ALA A 316 -6.17 -5.66 -5.75
C ALA A 316 -5.42 -6.24 -6.95
N ALA A 317 -4.16 -5.83 -7.17
CA ALA A 317 -3.32 -6.33 -8.25
C ALA A 317 -3.09 -7.84 -8.14
N PHE A 318 -2.82 -8.34 -6.93
CA PHE A 318 -2.71 -9.79 -6.71
C PHE A 318 -4.03 -10.51 -6.98
N ALA A 319 -5.15 -9.99 -6.50
CA ALA A 319 -6.46 -10.62 -6.73
C ALA A 319 -6.77 -10.77 -8.22
N LEU A 320 -6.51 -9.72 -9.02
CA LEU A 320 -6.67 -9.75 -10.47
C LEU A 320 -5.71 -10.74 -11.14
N LEU A 321 -4.44 -10.74 -10.74
CA LEU A 321 -3.45 -11.67 -11.28
C LEU A 321 -3.82 -13.12 -10.97
N HIS A 322 -4.26 -13.40 -9.74
CA HIS A 322 -4.67 -14.72 -9.30
C HIS A 322 -5.88 -15.23 -10.10
N GLN A 323 -6.87 -14.38 -10.37
CA GLN A 323 -7.99 -14.71 -11.26
C GLN A 323 -7.52 -15.02 -12.69
N ALA A 324 -6.61 -14.21 -13.24
CA ALA A 324 -6.05 -14.41 -14.57
C ALA A 324 -5.28 -15.75 -14.68
N MET A 325 -4.56 -16.14 -13.63
CA MET A 325 -3.86 -17.43 -13.54
C MET A 325 -4.85 -18.61 -13.42
N ALA A 326 -5.93 -18.45 -12.65
CA ALA A 326 -6.94 -19.49 -12.45
C ALA A 326 -7.76 -19.78 -13.73
N GLY A 327 -8.14 -18.74 -14.48
CA GLY A 327 -8.91 -18.86 -15.73
C GLY A 327 -8.20 -19.61 -16.86
N ARG A 328 -6.87 -19.79 -16.77
CA ARG A 328 -6.07 -20.55 -17.75
C ARG A 328 -5.96 -22.04 -17.43
N GLY A 329 -6.44 -22.49 -16.27
CA GLY A 329 -6.39 -23.89 -15.84
C GLY A 329 -7.57 -24.77 -16.27
N GLY A 330 -8.51 -24.25 -17.07
CA GLY A 330 -9.81 -24.87 -17.35
C GLY A 330 -9.97 -25.44 -18.77
N THR A 331 -9.07 -26.31 -19.24
CA THR A 331 -9.33 -27.17 -20.43
C THR A 331 -8.70 -28.57 -20.28
N ALA A 332 -9.14 -29.33 -19.27
CA ALA A 332 -9.08 -30.79 -19.29
C ALA A 332 -10.06 -31.36 -18.25
N GLY A 333 -11.27 -31.67 -18.70
CA GLY A 333 -12.28 -32.32 -17.87
C GLY A 333 -13.68 -31.79 -18.14
N VAL A 334 -14.38 -32.43 -19.07
CA VAL A 334 -15.82 -32.32 -19.19
C VAL A 334 -16.44 -32.71 -17.84
N ALA A 335 -17.09 -31.75 -17.17
CA ALA A 335 -18.09 -32.02 -16.16
C ALA A 335 -19.26 -31.06 -16.40
N SER A 336 -20.38 -31.67 -16.76
CA SER A 336 -21.67 -31.05 -17.05
C SER A 336 -22.20 -30.23 -15.87
N ALA A 337 -22.96 -29.19 -16.22
CA ALA A 337 -23.80 -28.43 -15.30
C ALA A 337 -24.58 -29.31 -14.32
N GLY A 338 -24.59 -28.90 -13.06
CA GLY A 338 -25.38 -29.49 -11.98
C GLY A 338 -25.28 -28.64 -10.72
N ASP A 339 -26.28 -27.77 -10.57
CA ASP A 339 -26.82 -27.17 -9.34
C ASP A 339 -25.89 -26.52 -8.28
N GLY A 340 -26.10 -25.21 -8.17
CA GLY A 340 -26.02 -24.34 -6.98
C GLY A 340 -25.29 -24.82 -5.73
N ALA A 341 -24.16 -24.16 -5.43
CA ALA A 341 -23.70 -23.99 -4.05
C ALA A 341 -22.92 -22.68 -3.91
N ASN A 342 -23.51 -21.72 -3.19
CA ASN A 342 -22.81 -20.60 -2.56
C ASN A 342 -21.61 -21.12 -1.76
N VAL A 343 -20.43 -20.52 -1.93
CA VAL A 343 -19.33 -20.67 -0.97
C VAL A 343 -18.91 -19.29 -0.50
N ALA A 344 -19.30 -19.00 0.73
CA ALA A 344 -18.99 -17.80 1.49
C ALA A 344 -17.48 -17.71 1.77
N ALA A 345 -16.96 -16.49 1.69
CA ALA A 345 -15.63 -16.13 2.12
C ALA A 345 -15.44 -16.39 3.62
N VAL A 346 -14.36 -17.09 3.97
CA VAL A 346 -13.93 -17.27 5.36
C VAL A 346 -13.20 -15.99 5.79
N ALA A 347 -13.91 -15.15 6.53
CA ALA A 347 -13.30 -14.19 7.44
C ALA A 347 -12.93 -14.93 8.73
N SER A 348 -11.68 -14.84 9.17
CA SER A 348 -11.28 -15.25 10.52
C SER A 348 -10.93 -14.02 11.36
N VAL A 349 -11.67 -13.92 12.45
CA VAL A 349 -11.72 -12.92 13.51
C VAL A 349 -10.39 -12.80 14.25
N GLY A 350 -9.98 -11.57 14.53
CA GLY A 350 -9.12 -11.25 15.66
C GLY A 350 -10.01 -10.74 16.80
N ASP A 351 -10.03 -11.46 17.92
CA ASP A 351 -10.68 -11.00 19.14
C ASP A 351 -9.90 -9.84 19.74
N GLY A 352 -10.43 -8.63 19.60
CA GLY A 352 -10.12 -7.47 20.42
C GLY A 352 -11.36 -7.15 21.26
N ALA A 353 -11.23 -7.29 22.58
CA ALA A 353 -12.28 -6.92 23.53
C ALA A 353 -12.61 -5.41 23.45
N ASN A 354 -13.91 -5.11 23.26
CA ASN A 354 -14.52 -3.77 23.37
C ASN A 354 -14.26 -3.16 24.76
N VAL A 355 -13.76 -1.92 24.87
CA VAL A 355 -14.43 -0.59 24.80
C VAL A 355 -15.39 -0.28 25.96
N ALA A 356 -14.97 0.75 26.72
CA ALA A 356 -15.67 1.87 27.37
C ALA A 356 -17.13 1.78 27.83
N GLY A 357 -17.42 2.49 28.93
CA GLY A 357 -18.76 3.00 29.20
C GLY A 357 -18.97 3.49 30.62
N ALA A 358 -18.84 4.81 30.84
CA ALA A 358 -19.27 5.48 32.05
C ALA A 358 -20.76 5.84 32.00
N ALA A 359 -21.32 5.93 33.22
CA ALA A 359 -22.52 6.67 33.67
C ALA A 359 -23.85 5.91 33.78
N GLY A 360 -24.31 5.79 35.04
CA GLY A 360 -25.67 5.38 35.42
C GLY A 360 -25.85 5.30 36.94
N ALA A 361 -26.21 6.43 37.56
CA ALA A 361 -26.97 6.67 38.81
C ALA A 361 -26.97 5.65 39.98
N GLY A 362 -26.78 6.15 41.20
CA GLY A 362 -27.38 5.54 42.40
C GLY A 362 -26.67 5.80 43.73
N ASN A 363 -27.26 6.70 44.54
CA ASN A 363 -27.32 6.78 46.00
C ASN A 363 -26.13 6.34 46.90
N GLY A 364 -25.76 7.22 47.84
CA GLY A 364 -25.09 6.80 49.07
C GLY A 364 -24.55 7.97 49.91
N ALA A 365 -25.28 8.31 50.97
CA ALA A 365 -24.92 9.30 51.97
C ALA A 365 -23.75 8.86 52.88
N SER A 366 -22.96 9.82 53.37
CA SER A 366 -22.56 10.05 54.78
C SER A 366 -21.17 10.75 54.87
N VAL A 367 -21.09 11.96 55.44
CA VAL A 367 -20.78 12.36 56.84
C VAL A 367 -19.29 12.73 57.06
N ALA A 368 -19.09 14.04 57.27
CA ALA A 368 -18.26 14.76 58.26
C ALA A 368 -16.73 14.59 58.42
N GLY A 369 -16.09 15.74 58.70
CA GLY A 369 -14.82 15.89 59.45
C GLY A 369 -13.71 16.60 58.65
N ALA A 370 -13.57 17.93 58.62
CA ALA A 370 -13.10 18.86 59.65
C ALA A 370 -11.55 18.91 59.86
N THR A 371 -11.00 20.12 59.71
CA THR A 371 -9.89 20.79 60.46
C THR A 371 -8.43 20.76 59.99
N GLY A 372 -7.80 21.96 60.09
CA GLY A 372 -6.34 22.25 60.22
C GLY A 372 -5.67 22.73 58.93
N ALA A 373 -5.47 24.02 58.60
CA ALA A 373 -4.77 25.14 59.26
C ALA A 373 -3.27 24.90 59.51
N SER A 374 -2.38 25.56 58.74
CA SER A 374 -1.42 26.60 59.19
C SER A 374 -0.21 26.77 58.26
N ASP A 375 0.04 28.04 57.87
CA ASP A 375 1.31 28.77 57.70
C ASP A 375 2.41 28.26 56.74
N GLY A 376 3.07 29.07 55.90
CA GLY A 376 3.06 30.52 55.65
C GLY A 376 4.23 30.92 54.74
N ALA A 377 4.09 32.10 54.09
CA ALA A 377 5.13 33.02 53.53
C ALA A 377 6.09 32.46 52.43
N ASP A 378 6.43 33.10 51.30
CA ASP A 378 6.50 34.51 50.87
C ASP A 378 6.23 34.60 49.34
N ALA A 379 5.35 35.49 48.86
CA ALA A 379 5.65 36.84 48.32
C ALA A 379 6.80 36.88 47.28
N THR A 380 6.53 37.03 45.98
CA THR A 380 6.35 38.33 45.30
C THR A 380 5.78 38.07 43.89
N GLY A 381 4.59 38.60 43.53
CA GLY A 381 4.45 39.85 42.78
C GLY A 381 4.31 39.56 41.26
N ALA A 382 3.09 39.30 40.76
CA ALA A 382 2.15 40.27 40.16
C ALA A 382 2.62 40.79 38.78
N ALA A 383 1.82 40.93 37.72
CA ALA A 383 0.43 40.63 37.40
C ALA A 383 0.30 40.91 35.88
N GLY A 384 -0.72 40.37 35.22
CA GLY A 384 -1.04 40.76 33.84
C GLY A 384 -1.83 39.72 33.07
N ALA A 385 -3.14 39.69 33.32
CA ALA A 385 -4.12 38.87 32.62
C ALA A 385 -4.31 39.28 31.15
N SER A 386 -4.64 38.31 30.30
CA SER A 386 -5.86 38.36 29.47
C SER A 386 -6.12 37.04 28.76
N GLU A 387 -7.42 36.84 28.51
CA GLU A 387 -8.12 35.65 28.05
C GLU A 387 -7.85 35.27 26.59
N GLY A 388 -8.19 34.01 26.26
CA GLY A 388 -8.87 33.71 25.01
C GLY A 388 -8.03 33.13 23.87
N ALA A 389 -8.03 31.79 23.77
CA ALA A 389 -8.45 31.04 22.59
C ALA A 389 -7.87 29.62 22.69
N SER A 390 -8.74 28.63 22.80
CA SER A 390 -8.37 27.22 22.70
C SER A 390 -7.68 26.98 21.36
N ALA A 391 -6.41 26.60 21.42
CA ALA A 391 -5.72 26.00 20.29
C ALA A 391 -6.39 24.64 20.03
N ALA A 392 -7.24 24.59 19.01
CA ALA A 392 -7.64 23.32 18.41
C ALA A 392 -6.37 22.68 17.85
N GLY A 393 -5.88 21.64 18.54
CA GLY A 393 -4.80 20.80 18.04
C GLY A 393 -5.27 20.13 16.76
N VAL A 394 -4.57 20.37 15.66
CA VAL A 394 -4.73 19.57 14.44
C VAL A 394 -4.08 18.23 14.73
N ASP A 395 -4.83 17.31 15.33
CA ASP A 395 -4.48 15.89 15.32
C ASP A 395 -4.47 15.45 13.85
N GLY A 396 -3.37 14.82 13.41
CA GLY A 396 -3.10 14.56 12.01
C GLY A 396 -4.21 13.75 11.33
N VAL A 397 -5.05 14.43 10.55
CA VAL A 397 -6.09 13.78 9.74
C VAL A 397 -5.45 13.18 8.51
N ARG A 398 -5.58 11.86 8.36
CA ARG A 398 -5.29 11.14 7.13
C ARG A 398 -6.60 10.85 6.42
N CYS A 399 -6.71 11.33 5.19
CA CYS A 399 -7.81 10.96 4.30
C CYS A 399 -7.25 9.99 3.27
N ALA A 400 -7.85 8.80 3.14
CA ALA A 400 -7.50 7.90 2.05
C ALA A 400 -8.08 8.44 0.74
N ALA A 401 -7.29 8.40 -0.34
CA ALA A 401 -7.83 8.69 -1.66
C ALA A 401 -8.99 7.72 -1.96
N ASN A 402 -10.16 8.28 -2.29
CA ASN A 402 -11.33 7.48 -2.62
C ASN A 402 -11.13 6.78 -3.99
N GLY A 403 -11.10 5.44 -3.99
CA GLY A 403 -11.25 4.61 -5.18
C GLY A 403 -9.95 3.99 -5.70
N VAL A 404 -9.84 2.66 -5.56
CA VAL A 404 -8.96 1.84 -6.40
C VAL A 404 -9.74 1.51 -7.67
N HIS A 405 -9.23 1.95 -8.82
CA HIS A 405 -9.86 1.75 -10.11
C HIS A 405 -9.11 0.68 -10.89
N VAL A 406 -9.87 -0.19 -11.57
CA VAL A 406 -9.32 -1.17 -12.50
C VAL A 406 -9.71 -0.73 -13.90
N GLU A 407 -8.74 -0.33 -14.70
CA GLU A 407 -8.95 0.08 -16.09
C GLU A 407 -8.42 -0.99 -17.05
N ARG A 408 -9.19 -1.26 -18.12
CA ARG A 408 -8.73 -2.00 -19.31
C ARG A 408 -8.41 -0.97 -20.37
N ALA A 409 -7.27 -1.06 -21.04
CA ALA A 409 -6.91 -0.07 -22.06
C ALA A 409 -8.05 0.11 -23.07
N ALA A 410 -8.53 1.33 -23.24
CA ALA A 410 -9.72 1.58 -24.02
C ALA A 410 -9.44 1.48 -25.52
N ASN A 411 -10.00 0.45 -26.16
CA ASN A 411 -10.60 0.58 -27.48
C ASN A 411 -11.97 -0.11 -27.48
N ALA A 412 -13.02 0.73 -27.47
CA ALA A 412 -14.45 0.42 -27.56
C ALA A 412 -15.09 -0.47 -26.46
N ALA A 413 -16.10 0.10 -25.79
CA ALA A 413 -16.94 -0.54 -24.77
C ALA A 413 -17.67 -1.81 -25.26
N PRO A 414 -18.11 -2.70 -24.32
CA PRO A 414 -19.53 -2.65 -23.97
C PRO A 414 -19.84 -2.76 -22.46
N LYS A 415 -21.02 -2.23 -22.12
CA LYS A 415 -21.51 -1.71 -20.82
C LYS A 415 -21.81 -2.69 -19.67
N ASN A 416 -21.43 -3.97 -19.71
CA ASN A 416 -21.95 -4.94 -18.73
C ASN A 416 -20.96 -5.54 -17.71
N ALA A 417 -19.67 -5.22 -17.74
CA ALA A 417 -18.72 -5.74 -16.73
C ALA A 417 -18.48 -4.78 -15.54
N ALA A 418 -18.70 -3.48 -15.72
CA ALA A 418 -18.48 -2.45 -14.69
C ALA A 418 -19.49 -2.52 -13.53
N ALA A 419 -20.67 -3.10 -13.76
CA ALA A 419 -21.73 -3.21 -12.75
C ALA A 419 -21.45 -4.28 -11.67
N GLU A 420 -20.62 -5.29 -11.99
CA GLU A 420 -20.37 -6.43 -11.10
C GLU A 420 -19.19 -6.17 -10.15
N ILE A 421 -18.20 -5.39 -10.59
CA ILE A 421 -17.06 -4.95 -9.75
C ILE A 421 -17.49 -3.84 -8.77
N ARG A 422 -18.37 -2.93 -9.20
CA ARG A 422 -18.91 -1.88 -8.33
C ARG A 422 -19.67 -2.44 -7.12
N ARG A 423 -20.34 -3.58 -7.30
CA ARG A 423 -21.11 -4.26 -6.25
C ARG A 423 -20.25 -4.92 -5.16
N VAL A 424 -19.02 -5.33 -5.49
CA VAL A 424 -18.07 -5.92 -4.54
C VAL A 424 -17.37 -4.86 -3.69
N VAL A 425 -17.21 -3.64 -4.22
CA VAL A 425 -16.58 -2.51 -3.52
C VAL A 425 -17.59 -1.70 -2.70
N GLU A 426 -18.83 -1.50 -3.18
CA GLU A 426 -19.86 -0.74 -2.46
C GLU A 426 -20.49 -1.51 -1.27
N ALA A 427 -20.35 -2.84 -1.22
CA ALA A 427 -20.87 -3.66 -0.11
C ALA A 427 -20.10 -3.48 1.23
N ARG A 428 -19.03 -2.69 1.27
CA ARG A 428 -18.23 -2.42 2.48
C ARG A 428 -18.45 -1.03 3.11
N LEU A 429 -19.26 -0.16 2.52
CA LEU A 429 -19.45 1.22 3.01
C LEU A 429 -20.79 1.47 3.74
N PHE A 430 -21.67 0.47 3.85
CA PHE A 430 -22.89 0.59 4.66
C PHE A 430 -23.20 -0.73 5.37
N THR A 431 -22.78 -0.86 6.63
CA THR A 431 -23.52 -1.54 7.72
C THR A 431 -22.77 -1.30 9.03
N GLY A 432 -22.94 -0.09 9.58
CA GLY A 432 -22.81 0.12 11.02
C GLY A 432 -24.14 -0.23 11.68
N LYS A 433 -24.16 -1.35 12.40
CA LYS A 433 -25.12 -1.84 13.41
C LYS A 433 -24.61 -3.26 13.74
N GLU A 434 -24.15 -3.61 14.92
CA GLU A 434 -24.25 -3.07 16.28
C GLU A 434 -22.88 -3.14 16.98
#